data_AF-V6IXN8-F1
#
_entry.id   AF-V6IXN8-F1
#
_cell.length_a   1.000
_cell.length_b   1.000
_cell.length_c   1.000
_cell.angle_alpha   90.00
_cell.angle_beta   90.00
_cell.angle_gamma   90.00
#
_symmetry.space_group_name_H-M   'P 1'
#
loop_
_entity.id
_entity.type
_entity.pdbx_description
1 polymer ?
#
loop_
_entity_poly.entity_id
_entity_poly.type
_entity_poly.pdbx_seq_one_letter_code
_entity_poly.pdbx_strand_id
1 'polypeptide(L)' 'MSAYEHYSATYLTGLYHSIKQNIENGFLSNAMVQELNLIAEAVSKQGVVILEERRAFRPFTECKIKLH' A
#
# COMPACT_ATOMS: atom_id res chain seq x y z
N MET A 1 -17.44 -1.37 -15.00
CA MET A 1 -17.36 -0.38 -13.91
C MET A 1 -16.71 -1.08 -12.74
N SER A 2 -15.67 -0.46 -12.18
CA SER A 2 -15.00 -1.00 -10.99
C SER A 2 -15.89 -0.76 -9.77
N ALA A 3 -15.93 -1.70 -8.82
CA ALA A 3 -16.68 -1.55 -7.58
C ALA A 3 -16.26 -0.30 -6.78
N TYR A 4 -15.07 0.26 -7.07
CA TYR A 4 -14.51 1.41 -6.42
C TYR A 4 -14.99 2.76 -6.96
N GLU A 5 -15.64 2.81 -8.13
CA GLU A 5 -15.99 4.08 -8.81
C GLU A 5 -17.01 4.94 -8.05
N HIS A 6 -17.71 4.39 -7.06
CA HIS A 6 -18.71 5.10 -6.26
C HIS A 6 -18.18 5.66 -4.94
N TYR A 7 -16.92 5.37 -4.57
CA TYR A 7 -16.33 5.85 -3.33
C TYR A 7 -15.50 7.10 -3.53
N SER A 8 -15.38 7.92 -2.48
CA SER A 8 -14.54 9.11 -2.52
C SER A 8 -13.06 8.76 -2.63
N ALA A 9 -12.30 9.59 -3.33
CA ALA A 9 -10.84 9.48 -3.42
C ALA A 9 -10.18 9.34 -2.04
N THR A 10 -10.62 10.11 -1.04
CA THR A 10 -10.10 10.04 0.33
C THR A 10 -10.26 8.66 0.96
N TYR A 11 -11.45 8.05 0.83
CA TYR A 11 -11.69 6.72 1.35
C TYR A 11 -10.83 5.68 0.64
N LEU A 12 -10.77 5.76 -0.70
CA LEU A 12 -10.01 4.84 -1.52
C LEU A 12 -8.50 4.92 -1.25
N THR A 13 -7.95 6.12 -1.07
CA THR A 13 -6.55 6.29 -0.67
C THR A 13 -6.28 5.66 0.71
N GLY A 14 -7.17 5.83 1.68
CA GLY A 14 -7.05 5.17 2.99
C GLY A 14 -7.11 3.65 2.90
N LEU A 15 -8.03 3.12 2.09
CA LEU A 15 -8.17 1.69 1.82
C LEU A 15 -6.92 1.12 1.15
N TYR A 16 -6.39 1.82 0.15
CA TYR A 16 -5.15 1.45 -0.55
C TYR A 16 -4.00 1.25 0.43
N HIS A 17 -3.73 2.25 1.29
CA HIS A 17 -2.64 2.16 2.27
C HIS A 17 -2.86 1.05 3.30
N SER A 18 -4.11 0.86 3.73
CA SER A 18 -4.46 -0.20 4.67
C SER A 18 -4.22 -1.59 4.07
N ILE A 19 -4.66 -1.83 2.84
CA ILE A 19 -4.43 -3.11 2.14
C ILE A 19 -2.93 -3.32 1.95
N LYS A 20 -2.20 -2.31 1.45
CA LYS A 20 -0.76 -2.39 1.22
C LYS A 20 0.00 -2.75 2.49
N GLN A 21 -0.27 -2.06 3.60
CA GLN A 21 0.38 -2.33 4.88
C GLN A 21 0.04 -3.73 5.40
N ASN A 22 -1.19 -4.20 5.20
CA ASN A 22 -1.57 -5.56 5.60
C ASN A 22 -0.92 -6.64 4.73
N ILE A 23 -0.64 -6.39 3.45
CA ILE A 23 0.17 -7.28 2.62
C ILE A 23 1.62 -7.30 3.12
N GLU A 24 2.21 -6.11 3.34
CA GLU A 24 3.60 -5.98 3.83
C GLU A 24 3.81 -6.66 5.19
N ASN A 25 2.81 -6.61 6.06
CA ASN A 25 2.82 -7.29 7.36
C ASN A 25 2.47 -8.78 7.30
N GLY A 26 2.09 -9.32 6.14
CA GLY A 26 1.73 -10.72 5.95
C GLY A 26 0.32 -11.11 6.44
N PHE A 27 -0.54 -10.13 6.75
CA PHE A 27 -1.95 -10.37 7.10
C PHE A 27 -2.82 -10.64 5.88
N LEU A 28 -2.45 -10.08 4.72
CA LEU A 28 -3.11 -10.31 3.44
C LEU A 28 -2.17 -10.98 2.44
N SER A 29 -2.75 -11.83 1.59
CA SER A 29 -2.03 -12.47 0.50
C SER A 29 -1.58 -11.45 -0.55
N ASN A 30 -0.46 -11.74 -1.22
CA ASN A 30 0.03 -10.99 -2.39
C ASN A 30 -1.00 -10.92 -3.53
N ALA A 31 -2.00 -11.80 -3.57
CA ALA A 31 -3.12 -11.69 -4.53
C ALA A 31 -3.86 -10.35 -4.43
N MET A 32 -3.89 -9.73 -3.23
CA MET A 32 -4.51 -8.43 -2.98
C MET A 32 -3.78 -7.26 -3.66
N VAL A 33 -2.58 -7.47 -4.22
CA VAL A 33 -1.89 -6.45 -5.01
C VAL A 33 -2.72 -6.06 -6.25
N GLN A 34 -3.51 -6.98 -6.80
CA GLN A 34 -4.41 -6.64 -7.92
C GLN A 34 -5.50 -5.65 -7.49
N GLU A 35 -6.00 -5.75 -6.27
CA GLU A 35 -6.97 -4.80 -5.71
C GLU A 35 -6.36 -3.40 -5.56
N LEU A 36 -5.08 -3.30 -5.19
CA LEU A 36 -4.39 -2.00 -5.13
C LEU A 36 -4.40 -1.29 -6.49
N ASN A 37 -4.23 -2.03 -7.59
CA ASN A 37 -4.27 -1.45 -8.93
C ASN A 37 -5.67 -0.93 -9.29
N LEU A 38 -6.73 -1.69 -8.95
CA LEU A 38 -8.11 -1.27 -9.19
C LEU A 38 -8.49 -0.02 -8.39
N ILE A 39 -8.01 0.07 -7.15
CA ILE A 39 -8.20 1.25 -6.31
C ILE A 39 -7.43 2.45 -6.87
N ALA A 40 -6.17 2.26 -7.25
CA ALA A 40 -5.36 3.32 -7.84
C ALA A 40 -5.96 3.87 -9.15
N GLU A 41 -6.50 2.99 -10.00
CA GLU A 41 -7.21 3.40 -11.22
C GLU A 41 -8.47 4.22 -10.90
N ALA A 42 -9.27 3.78 -9.93
CA ALA A 42 -10.49 4.49 -9.53
C ALA A 42 -10.20 5.88 -8.96
N VAL A 43 -9.10 6.03 -8.20
CA VAL A 43 -8.65 7.31 -7.64
C VAL A 43 -8.08 8.22 -8.74
N SER A 44 -7.35 7.64 -9.70
CA SER A 44 -6.83 8.36 -10.87
C SER A 44 -7.94 8.96 -11.74
N LYS A 45 -9.05 8.24 -11.94
CA LYS A 45 -10.24 8.77 -12.62
C LYS A 45 -10.87 9.97 -11.92
N GLN A 46 -10.62 10.15 -10.63
CA GLN A 46 -11.05 11.31 -9.83
C GLN A 46 -10.00 12.43 -9.81
N GLY A 47 -8.91 12.31 -10.59
CA GLY A 47 -7.84 13.31 -10.66
C GLY A 47 -6.84 13.25 -9.50
N VAL A 48 -6.85 12.18 -8.72
CA VAL A 48 -5.94 12.00 -7.58
C VAL A 48 -4.92 10.91 -7.90
N VAL A 49 -3.65 11.15 -7.58
CA VAL A 49 -2.56 10.20 -7.81
C VAL A 49 -2.03 9.73 -6.46
N ILE A 50 -1.99 8.41 -6.26
CA ILE A 50 -1.38 7.82 -5.07
C ILE A 50 0.13 7.76 -5.30
N LEU A 51 0.90 8.57 -4.56
CA LEU A 51 2.35 8.55 -4.60
C LEU A 51 2.87 7.43 -3.69
N GLU A 52 3.57 6.46 -4.28
CA GLU A 52 4.29 5.47 -3.50
C GLU A 52 5.68 5.99 -3.13
N GLU A 53 5.89 6.30 -1.85
CA GLU A 53 7.25 6.38 -1.35
C GLU A 53 7.87 4.97 -1.36
N ARG A 54 8.85 4.75 -2.25
CA ARG A 54 9.75 3.61 -2.09
C ARG A 54 10.55 3.85 -0.81
N ARG A 55 10.09 3.29 0.31
CA ARG A 55 10.97 3.13 1.48
C ARG A 55 12.12 2.23 1.04
N ALA A 56 13.30 2.83 0.87
CA ALA A 56 14.53 2.07 0.68
C ALA A 56 14.64 1.08 1.83
N PHE A 57 14.50 -0.21 1.52
CA PHE A 57 14.77 -1.30 2.45
C PHE A 57 16.20 -1.11 2.96
N ARG A 58 16.37 -0.58 4.17
CA ARG A 58 17.63 -0.74 4.89
C ARG A 58 17.58 -2.12 5.50
N PRO A 59 18.37 -3.11 5.03
CA PRO A 59 18.48 -4.36 5.75
C PRO A 59 18.95 -4.02 7.17
N PHE A 60 18.30 -4.61 8.17
CA PHE A 60 18.76 -4.55 9.55
C PHE A 60 20.18 -5.11 9.60
N THR A 61 21.20 -4.26 9.58
CA THR A 61 22.55 -4.70 9.92
C THR A 61 22.57 -4.96 11.41
N GLU A 62 22.80 -6.23 11.75
CA GLU A 62 22.99 -6.73 13.11
C GLU A 62 23.79 -5.74 13.96
N CYS A 63 23.14 -5.19 14.98
CA CYS A 63 23.83 -4.47 16.03
C CYS A 63 24.57 -5.53 16.87
N LYS A 64 25.83 -5.82 16.52
CA LYS A 64 26.70 -6.66 17.35
C LYS A 64 26.98 -5.93 18.66
N ILE A 65 26.22 -6.25 19.70
CA ILE A 65 26.53 -5.85 21.07
C ILE A 65 27.79 -6.64 21.48
N LYS A 66 28.93 -5.96 21.56
CA LYS A 66 30.09 -6.46 22.29
C LYS A 66 29.83 -6.24 23.78
N LEU A 67 29.66 -7.33 24.52
CA LEU A 67 29.79 -7.32 25.98
C LEU A 67 31.29 -7.37 26.30
N HIS A 68 31.77 -6.36 27.02
CA HIS A 68 33.08 -6.35 27.66
C HIS A 68 32.94 -6.80 29.12
#